data_AF-A0A7L2W0G8-F1
#
_entry.id   AF-A0A7L2W0G8-F1
#
_cell.length_a   1.000
_cell.length_b   1.000
_cell.length_c   1.000
_cell.angle_alpha   90.00
_cell.angle_beta   90.00
_cell.angle_gamma   90.00
#
_symmetry.space_group_name_H-M   'P 1'
#
loop_
_entity.id
_entity.type
_entity.pdbx_description
1 polymer ?
#
loop_
_entity_poly.entity_id
_entity_poly.type
_entity_poly.pdbx_seq_one_letter_code
_entity_poly.pdbx_strand_id
1 'polypeptide(L)' 'VTATDADEGMNGHVKYSMKKITEKASQIFHLDSETGAITLVWSLDFEEGDLYELEVQARDGGELFDTAQVR' A
#
# COMPACT_ATOMS: atom_id res chain seq x y z
N VAL A 1 6.30 -1.84 7.52
CA VAL A 1 5.39 -2.75 8.26
C VAL A 1 5.47 -4.09 7.59
N THR A 2 5.89 -5.13 8.30
CA THR A 2 6.06 -6.47 7.74
C THR A 2 5.18 -7.41 8.55
N ALA A 3 4.17 -7.99 7.91
CA ALA A 3 3.39 -9.09 8.44
C ALA A 3 3.89 -10.37 7.78
N THR A 4 4.19 -11.41 8.57
CA THR A 4 4.62 -12.73 8.07
C THR A 4 3.51 -13.69 8.45
N ASP A 5 2.79 -14.21 7.47
CA ASP A 5 1.82 -15.30 7.68
C ASP A 5 2.46 -16.63 7.27
N ALA A 6 2.11 -17.69 7.99
CA ALA A 6 2.81 -18.97 8.02
C ALA A 6 2.16 -20.04 7.11
N ASP A 7 1.34 -19.63 6.16
CA ASP A 7 0.62 -20.56 5.28
C ASP A 7 1.28 -20.68 3.89
N GLU A 8 1.74 -21.89 3.59
CA GLU A 8 2.39 -22.27 2.33
C GLU A 8 1.34 -22.57 1.24
N GLY A 9 1.45 -21.93 0.07
CA GLY A 9 0.61 -22.20 -1.11
C GLY A 9 -0.23 -20.99 -1.57
N MET A 10 -1.22 -21.23 -2.45
CA MET A 10 -2.01 -20.23 -3.17
C MET A 10 -2.77 -19.21 -2.29
N ASN A 11 -2.82 -19.43 -0.98
CA ASN A 11 -3.36 -18.52 0.03
C ASN A 11 -2.35 -17.48 0.52
N GLY A 12 -1.07 -17.60 0.17
CA GLY A 12 -0.01 -16.63 0.46
C GLY A 12 0.10 -15.49 -0.58
N HIS A 13 -0.69 -15.52 -1.66
CA HIS A 13 -0.74 -14.44 -2.64
C HIS A 13 -1.63 -13.30 -2.13
N VAL A 14 -1.01 -12.40 -1.38
CA VAL A 14 -1.63 -11.17 -0.89
C VAL A 14 -1.57 -10.11 -1.99
N LYS A 15 -2.73 -9.55 -2.33
CA LYS A 15 -2.83 -8.37 -3.19
C LYS A 15 -2.95 -7.11 -2.37
N TYR A 16 -2.16 -6.11 -2.75
CA TYR A 16 -2.14 -4.81 -2.10
C TYR A 16 -2.94 -3.79 -2.91
N SER A 17 -3.70 -2.93 -2.22
CA SER A 17 -4.45 -1.85 -2.85
C SER A 17 -4.50 -0.60 -1.97
N MET A 18 -4.62 0.58 -2.60
CA MET A 18 -4.81 1.84 -1.88
C MET A 18 -6.29 1.99 -1.53
N LYS A 19 -6.64 1.86 -0.24
CA LYS A 19 -8.01 1.98 0.26
C LYS A 19 -8.39 3.44 0.51
N LYS A 20 -7.43 4.25 0.99
CA LYS A 20 -7.61 5.69 1.18
C LYS A 20 -6.32 6.40 0.77
N ILE A 21 -6.44 7.35 -0.15
CA ILE A 21 -5.34 8.17 -0.63
C ILE A 21 -5.90 9.52 -1.04
N THR A 22 -5.19 10.61 -0.74
CA THR A 22 -5.57 11.93 -1.23
C THR A 22 -5.28 12.05 -2.73
N GLU A 23 -5.98 12.93 -3.43
CA GLU A 23 -5.77 13.14 -4.87
C GLU A 23 -4.34 13.58 -5.21
N LYS A 24 -3.71 14.37 -4.32
CA LYS A 24 -2.30 14.75 -4.48
C LYS A 24 -1.37 13.56 -4.28
N ALA A 25 -1.61 12.76 -3.23
CA ALA A 25 -0.81 11.57 -2.96
C ALA A 25 -0.93 10.52 -4.07
N SER A 26 -2.10 10.34 -4.70
CA SER A 26 -2.29 9.34 -5.76
C SER A 26 -1.51 9.65 -7.04
N GLN A 27 -1.08 10.90 -7.23
CA GLN A 27 -0.21 11.30 -8.33
C GLN A 27 1.28 11.12 -8.01
N ILE A 28 1.62 11.02 -6.72
CA ILE A 28 3.00 10.96 -6.22
C ILE A 28 3.41 9.53 -5.88
N PHE A 29 2.51 8.75 -5.29
CA PHE A 29 2.77 7.40 -4.80
C PHE A 29 2.16 6.35 -5.71
N HIS A 30 2.95 5.33 -6.03
CA HIS A 30 2.50 4.10 -6.67
C HIS A 30 2.63 2.93 -5.71
N LEU A 31 1.61 2.08 -5.66
CA LEU A 31 1.63 0.83 -4.91
C LEU A 31 1.66 -0.32 -5.91
N ASP A 32 2.71 -1.13 -5.83
CA ASP A 32 2.78 -2.40 -6.54
C ASP A 32 1.84 -3.40 -5.86
N SER A 33 0.83 -3.88 -6.59
CA SER A 33 -0.22 -4.73 -6.04
C SER A 33 0.23 -6.14 -5.69
N GLU A 34 1.37 -6.59 -6.19
CA GLU A 34 1.87 -7.97 -5.99
C GLU A 34 2.90 -8.02 -4.86
N THR A 35 3.69 -6.96 -4.68
CA THR A 35 4.77 -6.90 -3.67
C THR A 35 4.43 -6.00 -2.48
N GLY A 36 3.46 -5.10 -2.62
CA GLY A 36 3.15 -4.09 -1.62
C GLY A 36 4.17 -2.94 -1.54
N ALA A 37 5.09 -2.86 -2.50
CA ALA A 37 6.09 -1.80 -2.55
C ALA A 37 5.44 -0.45 -2.90
N ILE A 38 5.67 0.55 -2.05
CA ILE A 38 5.27 1.93 -2.32
C ILE A 38 6.48 2.67 -2.92
N THR A 39 6.32 3.18 -4.14
CA THR A 39 7.35 3.93 -4.85
C THR A 39 6.87 5.33 -5.19
N LEU A 40 7.82 6.22 -5.44
CA LEU A 40 7.55 7.58 -5.88
C LEU A 40 7.53 7.62 -7.41
N VAL A 41 6.41 8.04 -7.98
CA VAL A 41 6.25 8.27 -9.43
C VAL A 41 6.76 9.65 -9.81
N TRP A 42 6.66 10.59 -8.87
CA TRP A 42 7.13 11.96 -9.02
C TRP A 42 8.08 12.32 -7.87
N SER A 43 9.06 13.16 -8.17
CA SER A 43 9.94 13.72 -7.15
C SER A 43 9.12 14.49 -6.13
N LEU A 44 9.15 14.05 -4.87
CA LEU A 44 8.69 14.90 -3.76
C LEU A 44 9.59 16.13 -3.73
N ASP A 45 9.05 17.27 -4.14
CA ASP A 45 9.54 18.52 -3.57
C ASP A 45 9.01 18.57 -2.13
N PHE A 46 9.88 18.98 -1.22
CA PHE A 46 9.57 19.04 0.21
C PHE A 46 8.78 20.32 0.58
N GLU A 47 8.60 21.24 -0.37
CA GLU A 47 7.91 22.51 -0.18
C GLU A 47 6.39 22.41 -0.41
N GLU A 48 5.91 21.28 -0.97
CA GLU A 48 4.54 21.10 -1.42
C GLU A 48 3.59 20.34 -0.48
N GLY A 49 4.05 19.77 0.64
CA GLY A 49 3.13 19.16 1.61
C GLY A 49 3.81 18.45 2.78
N ASP A 50 3.41 18.80 4.01
CA ASP A 50 4.03 18.33 5.26
C ASP A 50 3.65 16.90 5.66
N LEU A 51 2.53 16.33 5.14
CA LEU A 51 2.04 15.01 5.53
C LEU A 51 1.15 14.38 4.44
N TYR A 52 1.44 13.13 4.09
CA TYR A 52 0.60 12.32 3.20
C TYR A 52 0.04 11.11 3.95
N GLU A 53 -1.28 11.04 4.11
CA GLU A 53 -1.94 9.88 4.71
C GLU A 53 -2.35 8.88 3.62
N LEU A 54 -1.77 7.68 3.69
CA LEU A 54 -2.12 6.55 2.83
C LEU A 54 -2.68 5.41 3.69
N GLU A 55 -3.77 4.79 3.25
CA GLU A 55 -4.30 3.54 3.83
C GLU A 55 -4.15 2.43 2.79
N VAL A 56 -3.30 1.46 3.08
CA VAL A 56 -3.06 0.30 2.24
C VAL A 56 -3.85 -0.88 2.79
N GLN A 57 -4.53 -1.59 1.90
CA GLN A 57 -5.20 -2.85 2.19
C GLN A 57 -4.40 -4.01 1.60
N ALA A 58 -4.16 -5.04 2.41
CA ALA A 58 -3.60 -6.32 2.00
C ALA A 58 -4.74 -7.34 2.01
N ARG A 59 -5.00 -8.00 0.87
CA ARG A 59 -6.09 -8.96 0.71
C ARG A 59 -5.57 -10.30 0.21
N ASP A 60 -5.90 -11.38 0.90
CA ASP A 60 -5.52 -12.73 0.47
C ASP A 60 -6.53 -13.33 -0.55
N GLY A 61 -6.20 -14.49 -1.10
CA GLY A 61 -7.08 -15.24 -2.01
C GLY A 61 -8.35 -15.82 -1.35
N GLY A 62 -8.46 -15.75 -0.02
CA GLY A 62 -9.60 -16.17 0.79
C GLY A 62 -10.58 -15.04 1.11
N GLU A 63 -10.43 -13.88 0.47
CA GLU A 63 -11.22 -12.66 0.67
C GLU A 63 -11.03 -12.00 2.05
N LEU A 64 -10.10 -12.49 2.87
CA LEU A 64 -9.70 -11.83 4.11
C LEU A 64 -8.77 -10.67 3.78
N PHE A 65 -8.89 -9.58 4.54
CA PHE A 65 -8.06 -8.41 4.35
C PHE A 65 -7.67 -7.77 5.67
N ASP A 66 -6.48 -7.17 5.69
CA ASP A 66 -6.02 -6.28 6.76
C ASP A 66 -5.66 -4.90 6.17
N THR A 67 -5.61 -3.88 7.02
CA THR A 67 -5.34 -2.50 6.60
C THR A 67 -4.27 -1.83 7.45
N ALA A 68 -3.36 -1.11 6.81
CA ALA A 68 -2.29 -0.37 7.46
C ALA A 68 -2.31 1.11 7.05
N GLN A 69 -2.05 2.00 8.02
CA GLN A 69 -1.84 3.42 7.76
C GLN A 69 -0.36 3.71 7.55
N VAL A 70 -0.05 4.43 6.48
CA VAL A 70 1.26 5.01 6.18
C VAL A 70 1.13 6.52 6.33
N ARG A 71 2.00 7.11 7.14
CA ARG A 71 2.06 8.55 7.46
C ARG A 71 3.48 9.04 7.29
#